data_AF-A0A401TKG8-F1
#
_entry.id   AF-A0A401TKG8-F1
#
_cell.length_a   1.000
_cell.length_b   1.000
_cell.length_c   1.000
_cell.angle_alpha   90.00
_cell.angle_beta   90.00
_cell.angle_gamma   90.00
#
_symmetry.space_group_name_H-M   'P 1'
#
loop_
_entity.id
_entity.type
_entity.pdbx_description
1 polymer ?
#
loop_
_entity_poly.entity_id
_entity_poly.type
_entity_poly.pdbx_seq_one_letter_code
_entity_poly.pdbx_strand_id
1 'polypeptide(L)' 'MYRALYTFHSAEPHSLHFTAGESFVILERSNQHWWLASKSSTGEVGYIPASYIVKDQ' A
#
# COMPACT_ATOMS: atom_id res chain seq x y z
N MET A 1 -4.40 -11.31 0.58
CA MET A 1 -3.68 -10.10 1.04
C MET A 1 -3.12 -9.38 -0.19
N TYR A 2 -2.58 -8.17 -0.06
CA TYR A 2 -1.87 -7.50 -1.16
C TYR A 2 -0.40 -7.42 -0.84
N ARG A 3 0.46 -7.49 -1.86
CA ARG A 3 1.91 -7.42 -1.71
C ARG A 3 2.49 -6.34 -2.62
N ALA A 4 3.48 -5.60 -2.13
CA ALA A 4 4.25 -4.65 -2.92
C ALA A 4 5.12 -5.38 -3.93
N LEU A 5 5.03 -4.98 -5.20
CA LEU A 5 5.96 -5.39 -6.25
C LEU A 5 7.24 -4.55 -6.23
N TYR A 6 7.10 -3.28 -5.84
CA TYR A 6 8.18 -2.30 -5.86
C TYR A 6 8.22 -1.51 -4.55
N THR A 7 9.39 -0.96 -4.23
CA THR A 7 9.55 -0.01 -3.13
C THR A 7 8.94 1.33 -3.52
N PHE A 8 8.12 1.88 -2.64
CA PHE A 8 7.49 3.18 -2.80
C PHE A 8 7.90 4.11 -1.66
N HIS A 9 8.38 5.28 -2.04
CA HIS A 9 8.79 6.33 -1.11
C HIS A 9 8.12 7.63 -1.56
N SER A 10 7.28 8.19 -0.69
CA SER A 10 6.63 9.48 -0.94
C SER A 10 7.30 10.56 -0.07
N ALA A 11 6.92 11.82 -0.26
CA ALA A 11 7.15 12.87 0.73
C ALA A 11 5.82 13.36 1.33
N GLU A 12 4.70 12.82 0.85
CA GLU A 12 3.37 13.23 1.30
C GLU A 12 3.02 12.57 2.63
N PRO A 13 2.55 13.34 3.62
CA PRO A 13 2.26 12.83 4.96
C PRO A 13 1.08 11.83 5.00
N HIS A 14 0.28 11.79 3.94
CA HIS A 14 -0.86 10.86 3.82
C HIS A 14 -0.50 9.58 3.06
N SER A 15 0.67 9.53 2.42
CA SER A 15 1.14 8.34 1.71
C SER A 15 1.84 7.39 2.67
N LEU A 16 1.64 6.09 2.45
CA LEU A 16 2.35 5.05 3.20
C LEU A 16 3.62 4.67 2.44
N HIS A 17 4.77 4.74 3.11
CA HIS A 17 6.06 4.36 2.53
C HIS A 17 6.26 2.86 2.73
N PHE A 18 6.69 2.13 1.72
CA PHE A 18 6.83 0.68 1.83
C PHE A 18 7.92 0.12 0.91
N THR A 19 8.42 -1.06 1.23
CA THR A 19 9.40 -1.78 0.42
C THR A 19 8.77 -2.89 -0.41
N ALA A 20 9.42 -3.26 -1.53
CA ALA A 20 9.02 -4.42 -2.31
C ALA A 20 8.96 -5.68 -1.43
N GLY A 21 7.87 -6.44 -1.55
CA GLY A 21 7.62 -7.64 -0.75
C GLY A 21 6.81 -7.39 0.54
N GLU A 22 6.57 -6.15 0.95
CA GLU A 22 5.68 -5.88 2.09
C GLU A 22 4.23 -6.26 1.79
N SER A 23 3.53 -6.70 2.84
CA SER A 23 2.13 -7.11 2.78
C SER A 23 1.21 -6.06 3.39
N PHE A 24 0.08 -5.84 2.73
CA PHE A 24 -0.92 -4.86 3.15
C PHE A 24 -2.33 -5.44 3.13
N VAL A 25 -3.17 -4.86 3.99
CA VAL A 25 -4.60 -5.05 4.01
C VAL A 25 -5.25 -3.80 3.43
N ILE A 26 -5.99 -3.94 2.34
CA ILE A 26 -6.66 -2.79 1.72
C ILE A 26 -7.93 -2.49 2.49
N LEU A 27 -8.02 -1.27 3.01
CA LEU A 27 -9.15 -0.74 3.76
C LEU A 27 -10.15 -0.05 2.82
N GLU A 28 -9.66 0.74 1.86
CA GLU A 28 -10.50 1.49 0.93
C GLU A 28 -9.93 1.50 -0.50
N ARG A 29 -10.81 1.34 -1.50
CA ARG A 29 -10.48 1.31 -2.94
C ARG A 29 -11.34 2.26 -3.76
N SER A 30 -11.85 3.32 -3.14
CA SER A 30 -12.76 4.28 -3.78
C SER A 30 -12.10 4.99 -4.96
N ASN A 31 -10.77 5.15 -4.93
CA ASN A 31 -9.99 5.73 -6.01
C ASN A 31 -9.27 4.64 -6.82
N GLN A 32 -9.16 4.81 -8.14
CA GLN A 32 -8.53 3.83 -9.03
C GLN A 32 -7.00 3.79 -8.91
N HIS A 33 -6.38 4.90 -8.51
CA HIS A 33 -4.93 5.05 -8.47
C HIS A 33 -4.38 4.91 -7.05
N TRP A 34 -5.13 5.37 -6.04
CA TRP A 34 -4.67 5.44 -4.65
C TRP A 34 -5.62 4.69 -3.73
N TRP A 35 -5.10 3.67 -3.05
CA TRP A 35 -5.89 2.87 -2.12
C TRP A 35 -5.44 3.11 -0.70
N LEU A 36 -6.39 3.17 0.24
CA LEU A 36 -6.06 3.21 1.65
C LEU A 36 -5.72 1.80 2.10
N ALA A 37 -4.53 1.61 2.65
CA ALA A 37 -4.06 0.32 3.10
C ALA A 37 -3.40 0.40 4.47
N SER A 38 -3.50 -0.70 5.22
CA SER A 38 -2.79 -0.92 6.46
C SER A 38 -1.64 -1.89 6.24
N LYS A 39 -0.43 -1.51 6.66
CA LYS A 39 0.75 -2.38 6.68
C LYS A 39 0.53 -3.53 7.65
N SER A 40 0.69 -4.76 7.18
CA SER A 40 0.58 -5.93 8.04
C SER A 40 1.71 -6.01 9.09
N SER A 41 2.88 -5.41 8.80
CA SER A 41 4.05 -5.46 9.67
C SER A 41 3.97 -4.47 10.84
N THR A 42 3.53 -3.24 10.57
CA THR A 42 3.56 -2.13 11.55
C THR A 42 2.17 -1.68 12.00
N GLY A 43 1.11 -2.06 11.26
CA GLY A 43 -0.25 -1.55 11.47
C GLY A 43 -0.48 -0.14 10.94
N GLU A 44 0.55 0.52 10.39
CA GLU A 44 0.43 1.87 9.85
C GLU A 44 -0.55 1.93 8.67
N VAL A 45 -1.35 2.99 8.64
CA VAL A 45 -2.37 3.21 7.63
C VAL A 45 -2.01 4.42 6.79
N GLY A 46 -2.12 4.27 5.47
CA GLY A 46 -1.92 5.39 4.55
C GLY A 46 -2.26 5.02 3.11
N TYR A 47 -2.17 6.00 2.22
CA TYR A 47 -2.46 5.81 0.82
C TYR A 47 -1.27 5.18 0.09
N ILE A 48 -1.57 4.16 -0.70
CA ILE A 48 -0.60 3.45 -1.53
C ILE A 48 -1.04 3.46 -2.99
N PRO A 49 -0.11 3.55 -3.94
CA PRO A 49 -0.43 3.46 -5.35
C PRO A 49 -0.85 2.03 -5.70
N ALA A 50 -2.06 1.87 -6.23
CA ALA A 50 -2.63 0.58 -6.62
C ALA A 50 -1.77 -0.15 -7.69
N SER A 51 -1.06 0.61 -8.53
CA SER A 51 -0.17 0.08 -9.57
C SER A 51 1.12 -0.56 -9.03
N TYR A 52 1.47 -0.33 -7.75
CA TYR A 52 2.68 -0.88 -7.13
C TYR A 52 2.41 -2.15 -6.34
N ILE A 53 1.15 -2.52 -6.18
CA ILE A 53 0.74 -3.67 -5.38
C ILE A 53 -0.01 -4.68 -6.24
N VAL A 54 0.12 -5.95 -5.87
CA VAL A 54 -0.59 -7.06 -6.50
C VAL A 54 -1.40 -7.80 -5.46
N LYS A 55 -2.55 -8.34 -5.86
CA LYS A 55 -3.32 -9.24 -5.01
C LYS A 55 -2.58 -10.57 -4.93
N ASP A 56 -2.25 -11.00 -3.72
CA ASP A 56 -1.73 -12.36 -3.46
C ASP A 56 -2.90 -13.34 -3.68
N GLN A 57 -2.71 -14.31 -4.59
CA GLN A 57 -3.70 -15.36 -4.91
C GLN A 57 -3.55 -16.55 -3.98
#